data_AF-Q5DG18-F1
#
_entry.id   AF-Q5DG18-F1
#
_cell.length_a   1.000
_cell.length_b   1.000
_cell.length_c   1.000
_cell.angle_alpha   90.00
_cell.angle_beta   90.00
_cell.angle_gamma   90.00
#
_symmetry.space_group_name_H-M   'P 1'
#
loop_
_entity.id
_entity.type
_entity.pdbx_description
1 polymer ?
#
loop_
_entity_poly.entity_id
_entity_poly.type
_entity_poly.pdbx_seq_one_letter_code
_entity_poly.pdbx_strand_id
1 'polypeptide(L)'
;MIYSTHSEIFGNRNTLVKALFDTAPTSIMLAYYQCRLLSSRLTAGSIISVCRPITQGRVLKAMKLGTAPAVQKTGLLPSVHWTIERIIATGMLPLYPIALYMDTPIMNFIVVTAVSMHSYWGFDGVIKDYAFERRYGPALMPILRTLWKIMSGCGFAGLLYFNFNDVGFITAVKKLWAL
;
A
#
# COMPACT_ATOMS: atom_id res chain seq x y z
N MET A 1 20.40 -50.75 -21.92
CA MET A 1 19.70 -50.03 -22.98
C MET A 1 19.80 -48.54 -22.68
N ILE A 2 20.77 -47.92 -23.35
CA ILE A 2 20.78 -46.52 -23.80
C ILE A 2 20.82 -45.42 -22.72
N TYR A 3 22.03 -44.88 -22.63
CA TYR A 3 22.47 -43.60 -22.08
C TYR A 3 21.74 -42.38 -22.67
N SER A 4 21.82 -41.26 -21.94
CA SER A 4 22.32 -39.97 -22.45
C SER A 4 21.35 -38.77 -22.43
N THR A 5 21.83 -37.75 -21.71
CA THR A 5 21.82 -36.30 -22.04
C THR A 5 20.51 -35.54 -22.09
N HIS A 6 20.29 -34.84 -20.97
CA HIS A 6 19.45 -33.68 -20.80
C HIS A 6 20.19 -32.43 -21.31
N SER A 7 20.14 -32.16 -22.62
CA SER A 7 20.54 -30.87 -23.20
C SER A 7 19.96 -30.75 -24.61
N GLU A 8 19.49 -29.55 -24.96
CA GLU A 8 18.89 -29.15 -26.24
C GLU A 8 17.37 -29.37 -26.33
N ILE A 9 16.62 -28.28 -26.14
CA ILE A 9 15.65 -27.70 -27.09
C ILE A 9 15.14 -26.40 -26.42
N PHE A 10 16.05 -25.45 -26.23
CA PHE A 10 15.70 -24.04 -26.42
C PHE A 10 15.50 -23.89 -27.93
N GLY A 11 14.26 -23.98 -28.39
CA GLY A 11 13.99 -23.94 -29.82
C GLY A 11 12.51 -23.80 -30.11
N ASN A 12 12.11 -22.57 -30.37
CA ASN A 12 11.04 -22.26 -31.32
C ASN A 12 9.57 -22.23 -30.83
N ARG A 13 9.28 -21.45 -29.79
CA ARG A 13 7.89 -21.05 -29.46
C ARG A 13 7.27 -20.03 -30.44
N ASN A 14 8.06 -19.46 -31.36
CA ASN A 14 7.62 -18.36 -32.22
C ASN A 14 7.12 -18.81 -33.62
N THR A 15 7.24 -20.10 -33.96
CA THR A 15 6.69 -20.63 -35.24
C THR A 15 5.28 -21.21 -35.10
N LEU A 16 4.90 -21.73 -33.93
CA LEU A 16 3.57 -22.30 -33.71
C LEU A 16 2.45 -21.24 -33.71
N VAL A 17 2.75 -20.01 -33.29
CA VAL A 17 1.78 -18.90 -33.32
C VAL A 17 1.56 -18.39 -34.75
N LYS A 18 2.56 -18.52 -35.61
CA LYS A 18 2.49 -18.06 -37.01
C LYS A 18 1.70 -19.02 -37.90
N ALA A 19 1.73 -20.33 -37.62
CA ALA A 19 0.93 -21.32 -38.36
C ALA A 19 -0.57 -21.26 -38.04
N LEU A 20 -0.97 -20.75 -36.86
CA LEU A 20 -2.36 -20.62 -36.46
C LEU A 20 -3.09 -19.43 -37.11
N PHE A 21 -2.36 -18.48 -37.70
CA PHE A 21 -2.94 -17.29 -38.32
C PHE A 21 -3.14 -17.39 -39.85
N ASP A 22 -2.54 -18.38 -40.51
CA ASP A 22 -2.54 -18.44 -41.99
C ASP A 22 -3.59 -19.40 -42.60
N THR A 23 -4.49 -20.01 -41.81
CA THR A 23 -5.50 -20.96 -42.36
C THR A 23 -6.89 -20.87 -41.70
N ALA A 24 -7.47 -19.66 -41.60
CA ALA A 24 -8.88 -19.52 -41.25
C ALA A 24 -9.69 -18.92 -42.42
N PRO A 25 -10.58 -19.68 -43.08
CA PRO A 25 -11.42 -19.15 -44.16
C PRO A 25 -12.42 -18.12 -43.63
N THR A 26 -12.69 -17.11 -44.45
CA THR A 26 -13.53 -15.92 -44.20
C THR A 26 -15.00 -16.20 -43.81
N SER A 27 -15.43 -17.46 -43.77
CA SER A 27 -16.77 -17.90 -43.38
C SER A 27 -17.00 -17.95 -41.86
N ILE A 28 -15.95 -18.13 -41.05
CA ILE A 28 -16.09 -18.24 -39.58
C ILE A 28 -16.33 -16.87 -38.94
N MET A 29 -15.70 -15.82 -39.46
CA MET A 29 -15.84 -14.46 -38.93
C MET A 29 -17.23 -13.85 -39.15
N LEU A 30 -17.90 -14.20 -40.26
CA LEU A 30 -19.26 -13.73 -40.53
C LEU A 30 -20.30 -14.43 -39.65
N ALA A 31 -20.12 -15.73 -39.34
CA ALA A 31 -20.97 -16.46 -38.40
C ALA A 31 -20.87 -15.89 -36.97
N TYR A 32 -19.66 -15.51 -36.55
CA TYR A 32 -19.43 -14.92 -35.23
C TYR A 32 -20.06 -13.51 -35.12
N TYR A 33 -19.99 -12.70 -36.19
CA TYR A 33 -20.60 -11.38 -36.22
C TYR A 33 -22.15 -11.43 -36.25
N GLN A 34 -22.72 -12.36 -37.02
CA GLN A 34 -24.18 -12.54 -37.13
C GLN A 34 -24.79 -13.04 -35.81
N CYS A 35 -24.14 -13.97 -35.10
CA CYS A 35 -24.61 -14.45 -33.79
C CYS A 35 -24.63 -13.37 -32.70
N ARG A 36 -23.69 -12.41 -32.73
CA ARG A 36 -23.59 -11.34 -31.73
C ARG A 36 -24.62 -10.23 -31.93
N LEU A 37 -25.04 -9.98 -33.17
CA LEU A 37 -26.08 -9.00 -33.51
C LEU A 37 -27.50 -9.57 -33.31
N LEU A 38 -27.69 -10.88 -33.39
CA LEU A 38 -28.97 -11.53 -33.09
C LEU A 38 -29.22 -11.67 -31.58
N SER A 39 -28.17 -11.85 -30.77
CA SER A 39 -28.30 -11.96 -29.30
C SER A 39 -28.69 -10.65 -28.61
N SER A 40 -28.54 -9.51 -29.28
CA SER A 40 -28.84 -8.18 -28.72
C SER A 40 -30.29 -7.72 -28.95
N ARG A 41 -31.14 -8.51 -29.63
CA ARG A 41 -32.55 -8.16 -29.90
C ARG A 41 -33.60 -9.05 -29.20
N LEU A 42 -33.20 -10.00 -28.35
CA LEU A 42 -34.14 -10.95 -27.71
C LEU A 42 -34.09 -11.00 -26.17
N THR A 43 -33.83 -9.88 -25.50
CA THR A 43 -34.14 -9.73 -24.06
C THR A 43 -34.82 -8.40 -23.77
N ALA A 44 -35.86 -8.10 -24.55
CA ALA A 44 -36.91 -7.16 -24.19
C ALA A 44 -38.20 -7.99 -24.07
N GLY A 45 -38.37 -8.65 -22.93
CA GLY A 45 -39.51 -9.52 -22.66
C GLY A 45 -39.72 -9.63 -21.16
N SER A 46 -40.74 -8.95 -20.67
CA SER A 46 -41.19 -8.96 -19.28
C SER A 46 -41.47 -10.38 -18.81
N ILE A 47 -40.75 -10.83 -17.78
CA ILE A 47 -41.11 -12.02 -16.99
C ILE A 47 -41.24 -11.58 -15.53
N ILE A 48 -42.37 -11.96 -14.98
CA ILE A 48 -42.92 -11.61 -13.68
C ILE A 48 -41.89 -11.84 -12.57
N SER A 49 -41.63 -10.81 -11.76
CA SER A 49 -40.74 -10.85 -10.60
C SER A 49 -41.38 -11.65 -9.46
N VAL A 50 -41.17 -12.97 -9.45
CA VAL A 50 -41.61 -13.90 -8.38
C VAL A 50 -40.47 -14.23 -7.39
N CYS A 51 -39.37 -13.45 -7.41
CA CYS A 51 -38.33 -13.48 -6.38
C CYS A 51 -38.21 -12.11 -5.70
N ARG A 52 -39.30 -11.62 -5.10
CA ARG A 52 -39.18 -10.61 -4.03
C ARG A 52 -38.94 -11.36 -2.72
N PRO A 53 -37.82 -11.16 -2.01
CA PRO A 53 -37.73 -11.60 -0.63
C PRO A 53 -38.82 -10.87 0.17
N ILE A 54 -39.82 -11.63 0.58
CA ILE A 54 -40.87 -11.21 1.51
C ILE A 54 -40.18 -10.87 2.83
N THR A 55 -40.30 -9.60 3.23
CA THR A 55 -39.89 -9.01 4.50
C THR A 55 -38.38 -9.00 4.82
N GLN A 56 -37.65 -8.02 4.30
CA GLN A 56 -36.42 -7.56 4.97
C GLN A 56 -36.16 -6.05 4.94
N GLY A 57 -37.18 -5.22 4.64
CA GLY A 57 -37.04 -3.76 4.69
C GLY A 57 -36.70 -3.18 6.08
N ARG A 58 -36.98 -3.93 7.17
CA ARG A 58 -36.74 -3.47 8.55
C ARG A 58 -35.50 -4.10 9.22
N VAL A 59 -35.01 -5.25 8.73
CA VAL A 59 -33.82 -5.93 9.30
C VAL A 59 -32.54 -5.61 8.54
N LEU A 60 -32.60 -5.23 7.26
CA LEU A 60 -31.43 -4.73 6.52
C LEU A 60 -30.90 -3.39 7.05
N LYS A 61 -31.72 -2.64 7.80
CA LYS A 61 -31.25 -1.45 8.52
C LYS A 61 -30.53 -1.78 9.84
N ALA A 62 -30.66 -3.02 10.33
CA ALA A 62 -30.14 -3.46 11.61
C ALA A 62 -28.83 -4.27 11.51
N MET A 63 -28.48 -4.82 10.34
CA MET A 63 -27.18 -5.47 10.14
C MET A 63 -26.17 -4.50 9.53
N LYS A 64 -25.47 -3.77 10.41
CA LYS A 64 -24.27 -2.98 10.12
C LYS A 64 -23.05 -3.90 9.88
N LEU A 65 -23.22 -4.96 9.10
CA LEU A 65 -22.22 -6.00 8.87
C LEU A 65 -21.86 -6.02 7.38
N GLY A 66 -20.91 -5.17 6.98
CA GLY A 66 -20.32 -5.20 5.64
C GLY A 66 -20.32 -3.88 4.85
N THR A 67 -20.84 -2.77 5.38
CA THR A 67 -20.60 -1.47 4.74
C THR A 67 -19.13 -1.12 4.93
N ALA A 68 -18.36 -1.08 3.83
CA ALA A 68 -17.00 -0.57 3.85
C ALA A 68 -16.98 0.78 4.60
N PRO A 69 -15.96 1.04 5.43
CA PRO A 69 -15.88 2.29 6.19
C PRO A 69 -16.07 3.45 5.22
N ALA A 70 -16.92 4.41 5.60
CA ALA A 70 -17.20 5.58 4.77
C ALA A 70 -15.86 6.21 4.33
N VAL A 71 -15.73 6.48 3.03
CA VAL A 71 -14.54 7.11 2.45
C VAL A 71 -14.20 8.32 3.30
N GLN A 72 -13.02 8.31 3.92
CA GLN A 72 -12.50 9.44 4.66
C GLN A 72 -12.38 10.60 3.66
N LYS A 73 -13.27 11.59 3.75
CA LYS A 73 -13.31 12.74 2.83
C LYS A 73 -12.31 13.85 3.20
N THR A 74 -11.57 13.68 4.30
CA THR A 74 -10.71 14.70 4.87
C THR A 74 -9.34 14.11 5.15
N GLY A 75 -8.28 14.81 4.74
CA GLY A 75 -6.89 14.36 4.87
C GLY A 75 -6.39 13.55 3.67
N LEU A 76 -5.18 13.01 3.82
CA LEU A 76 -4.53 12.19 2.79
C LEU A 76 -5.25 10.84 2.66
N LEU A 77 -5.44 10.37 1.42
CA LEU A 77 -6.04 9.05 1.19
C LEU A 77 -5.21 7.96 1.89
N PRO A 78 -5.84 6.94 2.50
CA PRO A 78 -5.12 5.88 3.21
C PRO A 78 -4.09 5.14 2.32
N SER A 79 -4.40 4.96 1.04
CA SER A 79 -3.47 4.34 0.08
C SER A 79 -2.24 5.20 -0.17
N VAL A 80 -2.41 6.52 -0.30
CA VAL A 80 -1.30 7.45 -0.50
C VAL A 80 -0.43 7.55 0.76
N HIS A 81 -1.05 7.59 1.94
CA HIS A 81 -0.34 7.57 3.22
C HIS A 81 0.57 6.34 3.32
N TRP A 82 0.02 5.15 3.03
CA TRP A 82 0.78 3.91 3.03
C TRP A 82 1.96 3.95 2.06
N THR A 83 1.74 4.44 0.83
CA THR A 83 2.82 4.55 -0.17
C THR A 83 3.93 5.49 0.30
N ILE A 84 3.60 6.65 0.89
CA ILE A 84 4.60 7.59 1.38
C ILE A 84 5.43 6.99 2.52
N GLU A 85 4.79 6.28 3.46
CA GLU A 85 5.53 5.58 4.53
C GLU A 85 6.56 4.60 3.96
N ARG A 86 6.17 3.84 2.93
CA ARG A 86 7.08 2.88 2.29
C ARG A 86 8.23 3.59 1.59
N ILE A 87 7.96 4.70 0.89
CA ILE A 87 8.99 5.50 0.23
C ILE A 87 10.01 5.99 1.26
N ILE A 88 9.58 6.58 2.38
CA ILE A 88 10.50 7.04 3.43
C ILE A 88 11.30 5.86 4.01
N ALA A 89 10.64 4.74 4.33
CA ALA A 89 11.32 3.57 4.89
C ALA A 89 12.38 3.00 3.92
N THR A 90 12.05 2.86 2.64
CA THR A 90 13.01 2.39 1.62
C THR A 90 14.12 3.40 1.36
N GLY A 91 13.83 4.70 1.46
CA GLY A 91 14.84 5.77 1.31
C GLY A 91 15.83 5.82 2.47
N MET A 92 15.44 5.39 3.67
CA MET A 92 16.34 5.31 4.82
C MET A 92 17.41 4.22 4.67
N LEU A 93 17.16 3.16 3.89
CA LEU A 93 18.14 2.09 3.68
C LEU A 93 19.47 2.58 3.10
N PRO A 94 19.51 3.31 1.95
CA PRO A 94 20.75 3.90 1.46
C PRO A 94 21.18 5.12 2.27
N LEU A 95 20.28 5.78 3.00
CA LEU A 95 20.61 6.98 3.78
C LEU A 95 21.66 6.70 4.86
N TYR A 96 21.56 5.58 5.57
CA TYR A 96 22.49 5.24 6.65
C TYR A 96 23.95 5.05 6.20
N PRO A 97 24.28 4.22 5.18
CA PRO A 97 25.67 4.10 4.72
C PRO A 97 26.21 5.43 4.16
N ILE A 98 25.36 6.24 3.52
CA ILE A 98 25.77 7.56 3.03
C ILE A 98 26.07 8.50 4.20
N ALA A 99 25.27 8.46 5.27
CA ALA A 99 25.50 9.24 6.49
C ALA A 99 26.79 8.84 7.22
N LEU A 100 27.22 7.57 7.13
CA LEU A 100 28.51 7.16 7.69
C LEU A 100 29.70 7.75 6.92
N TYR A 101 29.55 7.98 5.61
CA TYR A 101 30.61 8.54 4.77
C TYR A 101 30.62 10.08 4.77
N MET A 102 29.45 10.74 4.79
CA MET A 102 29.33 12.20 4.68
C MET A 102 28.63 12.84 5.89
N ASP A 103 29.37 13.67 6.62
CA ASP A 103 28.88 14.40 7.81
C ASP A 103 28.54 15.87 7.52
N THR A 104 27.83 16.14 6.42
CA THR A 104 27.45 17.52 6.10
C THR A 104 26.25 17.98 6.95
N PRO A 105 26.09 19.28 7.24
CA PRO A 105 24.91 19.79 7.95
C PRO A 105 23.59 19.41 7.25
N ILE A 106 23.59 19.41 5.92
CA ILE A 106 22.44 19.00 5.09
C ILE A 106 22.12 17.52 5.34
N MET A 107 23.13 16.64 5.34
CA MET A 107 22.92 15.21 5.62
C MET A 107 22.32 15.01 7.02
N ASN A 108 22.80 15.75 8.02
CA ASN A 108 22.24 15.71 9.36
C ASN A 108 20.74 16.09 9.37
N PHE A 109 20.33 17.12 8.62
CA PHE A 109 18.91 17.48 8.51
C PHE A 109 18.07 16.39 7.85
N ILE A 110 18.58 15.79 6.77
CA ILE A 110 17.88 14.71 6.07
C ILE A 110 17.71 13.50 6.99
N VAL A 111 18.78 13.08 7.68
CA VAL A 111 18.74 11.95 8.62
C VAL A 111 17.77 12.20 9.77
N VAL A 112 17.89 13.35 10.43
CA VAL A 112 17.01 13.72 11.56
C VAL A 112 15.54 13.75 11.10
N THR A 113 15.26 14.38 9.96
CA THR A 113 13.88 14.50 9.44
C THR A 113 13.31 13.14 9.04
N ALA A 114 14.07 12.33 8.30
CA ALA A 114 13.62 11.01 7.86
C ALA A 114 13.34 10.08 9.04
N VAL A 115 14.26 10.01 10.01
CA VAL A 115 14.12 9.19 11.21
C VAL A 115 12.94 9.65 12.07
N SER A 116 12.78 10.95 12.30
CA SER A 116 11.65 11.49 13.06
C SER A 116 10.31 11.23 12.37
N MET A 117 10.23 11.43 11.05
CA MET A 117 8.99 11.19 10.29
C MET A 117 8.60 9.72 10.27
N HIS A 118 9.57 8.83 10.02
CA HIS A 118 9.36 7.38 10.04
C HIS A 118 8.88 6.90 11.42
N SER A 119 9.52 7.40 12.48
CA SER A 119 9.15 7.06 13.86
C SER A 119 7.74 7.54 14.21
N TYR A 120 7.37 8.77 13.80
CA TYR A 120 6.06 9.36 14.07
C TYR A 120 4.92 8.50 13.52
N TRP A 121 5.00 8.08 12.26
CA TRP A 121 3.98 7.22 11.64
C TRP A 121 4.04 5.77 12.12
N GLY A 122 5.23 5.21 12.29
CA GLY A 122 5.40 3.83 12.75
C GLY A 122 4.76 3.62 14.12
N PHE A 123 5.00 4.54 15.06
CA PHE A 123 4.47 4.42 16.42
C PHE A 123 2.97 4.78 16.51
N ASP A 124 2.44 5.69 15.68
CA ASP A 124 0.99 5.91 15.60
C ASP A 124 0.25 4.64 15.16
N GLY A 125 0.88 3.80 14.32
CA GLY A 125 0.41 2.44 14.01
C GLY A 125 0.40 1.53 15.24
N VAL A 126 1.50 1.46 15.99
CA VAL A 126 1.61 0.66 17.23
C VAL A 126 0.51 1.06 18.23
N ILE A 127 0.29 2.36 18.44
CA ILE A 127 -0.77 2.83 19.35
C ILE A 127 -2.14 2.35 18.87
N LYS A 128 -2.44 2.43 17.56
CA LYS A 128 -3.73 2.00 17.02
C LYS A 128 -3.97 0.49 17.21
N ASP A 129 -2.93 -0.32 17.05
CA ASP A 129 -3.03 -1.77 17.14
C ASP A 129 -3.22 -2.27 18.58
N TYR A 130 -2.55 -1.64 19.54
CA TYR A 130 -2.56 -2.10 20.93
C TYR A 130 -3.51 -1.34 21.87
N ALA A 131 -3.84 -0.08 21.58
CA ALA A 131 -4.69 0.76 22.45
C ALA A 131 -6.19 0.68 22.10
N PHE A 132 -6.71 -0.52 21.84
CA PHE A 132 -8.10 -0.67 21.40
C PHE A 132 -9.13 -0.42 22.52
N GLU A 133 -10.20 0.32 22.16
CA GLU A 133 -11.22 0.82 23.09
C GLU A 133 -11.93 -0.30 23.88
N ARG A 134 -12.07 -1.49 23.28
CA ARG A 134 -12.74 -2.63 23.92
C ARG A 134 -12.08 -3.07 25.22
N ARG A 135 -10.75 -2.91 25.37
CA ARG A 135 -10.03 -3.34 26.58
C ARG A 135 -9.82 -2.21 27.59
N TYR A 136 -9.54 -1.01 27.11
CA TYR A 136 -9.05 0.09 27.95
C TYR A 136 -10.01 1.28 28.05
N GLY A 137 -11.18 1.19 27.41
CA GLY A 137 -12.15 2.27 27.35
C GLY A 137 -11.86 3.32 26.26
N PRO A 138 -12.80 4.24 26.03
CA PRO A 138 -12.73 5.18 24.90
C PRO A 138 -11.74 6.34 25.11
N ALA A 139 -11.29 6.59 26.36
CA ALA A 139 -10.45 7.73 26.69
C ALA A 139 -8.95 7.50 26.41
N LEU A 140 -8.47 6.25 26.46
CA LEU A 140 -7.03 5.96 26.39
C LEU A 140 -6.43 6.31 25.02
N MET A 141 -7.09 5.90 23.94
CA MET A 141 -6.62 6.12 22.56
C MET A 141 -6.38 7.61 22.24
N PRO A 142 -7.33 8.54 22.45
CA PRO A 142 -7.08 9.96 22.14
C PRO A 142 -6.01 10.58 23.04
N ILE A 143 -5.87 10.16 24.30
CA ILE A 143 -4.82 10.64 25.21
C ILE A 143 -3.45 10.21 24.69
N LEU A 144 -3.25 8.91 24.44
CA LEU A 144 -1.98 8.37 23.96
C LEU A 144 -1.57 8.99 22.62
N ARG A 145 -2.52 9.16 21.69
CA ARG A 145 -2.23 9.80 20.39
C ARG A 145 -1.86 11.28 20.55
N THR A 146 -2.46 11.99 21.50
CA THR A 146 -2.13 13.40 21.76
C THR A 146 -0.75 13.53 22.41
N LEU A 147 -0.47 12.69 23.41
CA LEU A 147 0.83 12.61 24.05
C LEU A 147 1.93 12.28 23.04
N TRP A 148 1.70 11.29 22.17
CA TRP A 148 2.63 10.91 21.12
C TRP A 148 2.95 12.07 20.19
N LYS A 149 1.93 12.79 19.70
CA LYS A 149 2.13 13.98 18.84
C LYS A 149 3.00 15.04 19.50
N ILE A 150 2.74 15.35 20.77
CA ILE A 150 3.53 16.34 21.53
C ILE A 150 4.97 15.84 21.69
N MET A 151 5.14 14.60 22.13
CA MET A 151 6.48 14.02 22.35
C MET A 151 7.29 13.94 21.06
N SER A 152 6.69 13.51 19.94
CA SER A 152 7.37 13.50 18.64
C SER A 152 7.72 14.90 18.16
N GLY A 153 6.83 15.89 18.35
CA GLY A 153 7.09 17.29 18.00
C GLY A 153 8.25 17.87 18.82
N CYS A 154 8.24 17.67 20.13
CA CYS A 154 9.34 18.09 21.01
C CYS A 154 10.65 17.37 20.69
N GLY A 155 10.62 16.07 20.44
CA GLY A 155 11.80 15.29 20.05
C GLY A 155 12.42 15.77 18.74
N PHE A 156 11.59 16.02 17.71
CA PHE A 156 12.06 16.56 16.44
C PHE A 156 12.62 17.98 16.60
N ALA A 157 11.95 18.85 17.35
CA ALA A 157 12.44 20.20 17.63
C ALA A 157 13.79 20.18 18.38
N GLY A 158 13.96 19.27 19.34
CA GLY A 158 15.22 19.08 20.05
C GLY A 158 16.35 18.61 19.12
N LEU A 159 16.08 17.65 18.23
CA LEU A 159 17.06 17.19 17.25
C LEU A 159 17.43 18.27 16.22
N LEU A 160 16.47 19.09 15.80
CA LEU A 160 16.74 20.25 14.94
C LEU A 160 17.60 21.29 15.68
N TYR A 161 17.25 21.61 16.93
CA TYR A 161 18.03 22.54 17.75
C TYR A 161 19.47 22.06 17.91
N PHE A 162 19.67 20.76 18.20
CA PHE A 162 20.97 20.13 18.30
C PHE A 162 21.77 20.19 16.99
N ASN A 163 21.11 20.05 15.84
CA ASN A 163 21.77 20.17 14.55
C ASN A 163 22.22 21.62 14.23
N PHE A 164 21.48 22.63 14.69
CA PHE A 164 21.84 24.03 14.45
C PHE A 164 22.84 24.61 15.47
N ASN A 165 22.77 24.17 16.73
CA ASN A 165 23.50 24.82 17.84
C ASN A 165 24.62 23.95 18.44
N ASP A 166 24.78 22.70 17.98
CA ASP A 166 25.77 21.75 18.50
C ASP A 166 26.51 21.05 17.34
N VAL A 167 27.27 19.98 17.64
CA VAL A 167 28.14 19.25 16.69
C VAL A 167 27.40 18.55 15.54
N GLY A 168 26.08 18.41 15.62
CA GLY A 168 25.26 17.66 14.67
C GLY A 168 25.06 16.19 15.05
N PHE A 169 23.91 15.63 14.64
CA PHE A 169 23.44 14.30 15.05
C PHE A 169 24.39 13.16 14.66
N ILE A 170 24.84 13.12 13.41
CA ILE A 170 25.69 12.06 12.88
C ILE A 170 27.07 12.10 13.55
N THR A 171 27.66 13.28 13.66
CA THR A 171 28.93 13.50 14.36
C THR A 171 28.84 13.10 15.83
N ALA A 172 27.71 13.40 16.49
CA ALA A 172 27.48 13.01 17.88
C ALA A 172 27.44 11.49 18.05
N VAL A 173 26.75 10.77 17.16
CA VAL A 173 26.72 9.30 17.16
C VAL A 173 28.13 8.74 16.93
N LYS A 174 28.91 9.30 16.00
CA LYS A 174 30.30 8.89 15.76
C LYS A 174 31.19 9.09 16.99
N LYS A 175 31.06 10.23 17.67
CA LYS A 175 31.79 10.50 18.92
C LYS A 175 31.37 9.55 20.05
N LEU A 176 30.08 9.26 20.16
CA LEU A 176 29.56 8.32 21.16
C LEU A 176 30.07 6.89 20.93
N TRP A 177 30.27 6.49 19.67
CA TRP A 177 30.84 5.18 19.32
C TRP A 177 32.36 5.10 19.51
N ALA A 178 33.05 6.24 19.57
CA ALA A 178 34.49 6.31 19.76
C ALA A 178 34.92 6.30 21.25
N LEU A 179 33.95 6.28 22.17
CA LEU A 179 34.15 6.09 23.61
C LEU A 179 34.41 4.62 23.93
#